data_AF-A0A533SID0-F1
#
_entry.id   AF-A0A533SID0-F1
#
_cell.length_a   1.000
_cell.length_b   1.000
_cell.length_c   1.000
_cell.angle_alpha   90.00
_cell.angle_beta   90.00
_cell.angle_gamma   90.00
#
_symmetry.space_group_name_H-M   'P 1'
#
loop_
_entity.id
_entity.type
_entity.pdbx_description
1 polymer ?
#
loop_
_entity_poly.entity_id
_entity_poly.type
_entity_poly.pdbx_seq_one_letter_code
_entity_poly.pdbx_strand_id
1 'polypeptide(L)'
;MAAVLNAFSEEMTYKASFLSVLEGAVGRQQALLLMAAFFGILHFYGVPYGIIGVLMAGLLGWLLGKSMLETRGLFWAWFIHFWQDVAIFIFLAIGSITPGG
;
A
#
# COMPACT_ATOMS: atom_id res chain seq x y z
N MET A 1 -3.49 -5.61 -16.02
CA MET A 1 -3.98 -6.59 -15.02
C MET A 1 -3.13 -6.61 -13.75
N ALA A 2 -1.80 -6.62 -13.85
CA ALA A 2 -0.90 -6.65 -12.68
C ALA A 2 -1.21 -5.55 -11.63
N ALA A 3 -1.25 -4.27 -12.00
CA ALA A 3 -1.49 -3.17 -11.05
C ALA A 3 -2.86 -3.26 -10.34
N VAL A 4 -3.90 -3.68 -11.06
CA VAL A 4 -5.25 -3.83 -10.49
C VAL A 4 -5.28 -4.91 -9.40
N LEU A 5 -4.71 -6.08 -9.71
CA LEU A 5 -4.70 -7.23 -8.82
C LEU A 5 -3.73 -7.04 -7.66
N ASN A 6 -2.57 -6.40 -7.90
CA ASN A 6 -1.59 -6.08 -6.87
C ASN A 6 -2.20 -5.15 -5.82
N ALA A 7 -2.66 -3.97 -6.25
CA ALA A 7 -3.29 -3.01 -5.36
C ALA A 7 -4.46 -3.64 -4.58
N PHE A 8 -5.34 -4.39 -5.25
CA PHE A 8 -6.46 -5.05 -4.56
C PHE A 8 -5.99 -6.08 -3.52
N SER A 9 -5.05 -6.95 -3.88
CA SER A 9 -4.49 -7.96 -2.98
C SER A 9 -3.85 -7.33 -1.77
N GLU A 10 -3.07 -6.26 -1.95
CA GLU A 10 -2.41 -5.57 -0.86
C GLU A 10 -3.40 -4.82 0.05
N GLU A 11 -4.40 -4.13 -0.52
CA GLU A 11 -5.45 -3.49 0.27
C GLU A 11 -6.19 -4.51 1.14
N MET A 12 -6.58 -5.65 0.57
CA MET A 12 -7.34 -6.67 1.27
C MET A 12 -6.50 -7.38 2.34
N THR A 13 -5.27 -7.77 1.98
CA THR A 13 -4.43 -8.65 2.81
C THR A 13 -3.71 -7.90 3.91
N TYR A 14 -3.26 -6.66 3.66
CA TYR A 14 -2.41 -5.94 4.60
C TYR A 14 -3.13 -4.79 5.32
N LYS A 15 -4.25 -4.30 4.80
CA LYS A 15 -4.93 -3.11 5.36
C LYS A 15 -6.32 -3.43 5.86
N ALA A 16 -7.22 -3.90 5.00
CA ALA A 16 -8.61 -4.18 5.37
C ALA A 16 -8.70 -5.27 6.45
N SER A 17 -8.03 -6.40 6.25
CA SER A 17 -7.95 -7.49 7.24
C SER A 17 -7.36 -7.00 8.57
N PHE A 18 -6.26 -6.25 8.50
CA PHE A 18 -5.52 -5.76 9.66
C PHE A 18 -6.37 -4.78 10.48
N LEU A 19 -6.96 -3.79 9.82
CA LEU A 19 -7.81 -2.78 10.45
C LEU A 19 -9.11 -3.38 11.00
N SER A 20 -9.69 -4.38 10.34
CA SER A 20 -10.91 -5.05 10.80
C SER A 20 -10.78 -5.71 12.17
N VAL A 21 -9.57 -6.12 12.53
CA VAL A 21 -9.27 -6.76 13.82
C VAL A 21 -8.71 -5.74 14.81
N LEU A 22 -7.69 -4.97 14.42
CA LEU A 22 -6.98 -4.11 15.36
C LEU A 22 -7.78 -2.87 15.77
N GLU A 23 -8.70 -2.36 14.95
CA GLU A 23 -9.51 -1.19 15.34
C GLU A 23 -10.26 -1.46 16.65
N GLY A 24 -10.82 -2.67 16.81
CA GLY A 24 -11.52 -3.07 18.03
C GLY A 24 -10.58 -3.39 19.21
N ALA A 25 -9.38 -3.91 18.93
CA ALA A 25 -8.44 -4.34 19.97
C ALA A 25 -7.63 -3.20 20.60
N VAL A 26 -7.16 -2.25 19.79
CA VAL A 26 -6.24 -1.17 20.24
C VAL A 26 -6.77 0.23 19.96
N GLY A 27 -7.92 0.35 19.32
CA GLY A 27 -8.50 1.63 18.93
C GLY A 27 -8.01 2.12 17.56
N ARG A 28 -8.77 3.06 17.00
CA ARG A 28 -8.63 3.54 15.62
C ARG A 28 -7.24 4.10 15.28
N GLN A 29 -6.69 4.95 16.14
CA GLN A 29 -5.42 5.64 15.85
C GLN A 29 -4.24 4.68 15.92
N GLN A 30 -4.18 3.85 16.95
CA GLN A 30 -3.14 2.86 17.15
C GLN A 30 -3.18 1.80 16.05
N ALA A 31 -4.38 1.29 15.70
CA ALA A 31 -4.54 0.34 14.61
C ALA A 31 -4.02 0.89 13.27
N LEU A 32 -4.33 2.15 12.97
CA LEU A 32 -3.87 2.83 11.77
C LEU A 32 -2.35 2.98 11.72
N LEU A 33 -1.72 3.41 12.83
CA LEU A 33 -0.27 3.57 12.90
C LEU A 33 0.47 2.23 12.81
N LEU A 34 -0.03 1.19 13.50
CA LEU A 34 0.55 -0.15 13.46
C LEU A 34 0.44 -0.76 12.07
N MET A 35 -0.71 -0.64 11.42
CA MET A 35 -0.91 -1.11 10.05
C MET A 35 0.04 -0.38 9.09
N ALA A 36 0.14 0.96 9.19
CA ALA A 36 1.02 1.74 8.33
C ALA A 36 2.50 1.38 8.51
N ALA A 37 2.94 1.20 9.77
CA ALA A 37 4.29 0.74 10.07
C ALA A 37 4.55 -0.66 9.53
N PHE A 38 3.62 -1.60 9.72
CA PHE A 38 3.72 -2.97 9.22
C PHE A 38 3.82 -3.00 7.69
N PHE A 39 2.92 -2.30 7.00
CA PHE A 39 2.93 -2.20 5.54
C PHE A 39 4.23 -1.58 5.02
N GLY A 40 4.69 -0.49 5.65
CA GLY A 40 5.97 0.14 5.33
C GLY A 40 7.15 -0.81 5.49
N ILE A 41 7.26 -1.52 6.62
CA ILE A 41 8.38 -2.45 6.90
C ILE A 41 8.45 -3.57 5.85
N LEU A 42 7.29 -4.11 5.42
CA LEU A 42 7.24 -5.13 4.38
C LEU A 42 7.79 -4.65 3.03
N HIS A 43 7.80 -3.33 2.79
CA HIS A 43 8.37 -2.73 1.58
C HIS A 43 9.89 -2.58 1.62
N PHE A 44 10.59 -2.97 2.69
CA PHE A 44 12.06 -2.88 2.72
C PHE A 44 12.73 -3.63 1.55
N TYR A 45 12.18 -4.78 1.17
CA TYR A 45 12.57 -5.54 -0.03
C TYR A 45 11.53 -5.48 -1.16
N GLY A 46 10.46 -4.71 -0.97
CA GLY A 46 9.39 -4.50 -1.95
C GLY A 46 9.69 -3.35 -2.91
N VAL A 47 8.69 -2.86 -3.64
CA VAL A 47 8.84 -1.68 -4.50
C VAL A 47 7.92 -0.56 -3.99
N PRO A 48 8.44 0.63 -3.68
CA PRO A 48 9.85 1.03 -3.66
C PRO A 48 10.63 0.35 -2.53
N TYR A 49 11.91 0.03 -2.73
CA TYR A 49 12.74 -0.71 -1.76
C TYR A 49 13.54 0.21 -0.80
N GLY A 50 14.11 -0.41 0.23
CA GLY A 50 15.00 0.23 1.21
C GLY A 50 14.28 1.15 2.19
N ILE A 51 15.06 1.91 2.96
CA ILE A 51 14.52 2.78 4.02
C ILE A 51 13.59 3.86 3.45
N ILE A 52 13.91 4.42 2.29
CA ILE A 52 13.05 5.40 1.61
C ILE A 52 11.73 4.74 1.21
N GLY A 53 11.78 3.52 0.66
CA GLY A 53 10.61 2.73 0.34
C GLY A 53 9.71 2.47 1.53
N VAL A 54 10.29 2.08 2.67
CA VAL A 54 9.57 1.88 3.94
C VAL A 54 8.82 3.14 4.36
N LEU A 55 9.46 4.31 4.30
CA LEU A 55 8.83 5.57 4.69
C LEU A 55 7.73 5.99 3.71
N MET A 56 7.95 5.85 2.40
CA MET A 56 6.96 6.19 1.38
C MET A 56 5.75 5.26 1.44
N ALA A 57 5.98 3.95 1.51
CA ALA A 57 4.91 2.95 1.62
C ALA A 57 4.16 3.10 2.94
N GLY A 58 4.85 3.35 4.06
CA GLY A 58 4.20 3.59 5.34
C GLY A 58 3.31 4.85 5.34
N LEU A 59 3.81 5.96 4.80
CA LEU A 59 3.03 7.21 4.69
C LEU A 59 1.80 7.04 3.80
N LEU A 60 1.96 6.39 2.65
CA LEU A 60 0.83 6.13 1.77
C LEU A 60 -0.14 5.11 2.37
N GLY A 61 0.36 4.03 2.95
CA GLY A 61 -0.42 3.03 3.68
C GLY A 61 -1.26 3.68 4.77
N TRP A 62 -0.70 4.62 5.52
CA TRP A 62 -1.43 5.43 6.50
C TRP A 62 -2.57 6.23 5.84
N LEU A 63 -2.33 6.91 4.73
CA LEU A 63 -3.36 7.69 4.03
C LEU A 63 -4.50 6.77 3.53
N LEU A 64 -4.15 5.65 2.91
CA LEU A 64 -5.11 4.70 2.34
C LEU A 64 -5.91 4.00 3.45
N GLY A 65 -5.26 3.55 4.52
CA GLY A 65 -5.93 2.99 5.68
C GLY A 65 -6.84 3.99 6.38
N LYS A 66 -6.42 5.26 6.48
CA LYS A 66 -7.26 6.34 7.01
C LYS A 66 -8.53 6.50 6.18
N SER A 67 -8.41 6.47 4.85
CA SER A 67 -9.55 6.53 3.95
C SER A 67 -10.55 5.38 4.18
N MET A 68 -10.06 4.16 4.45
CA MET A 68 -10.92 3.02 4.79
C MET A 68 -11.67 3.23 6.10
N LEU A 69 -10.98 3.73 7.14
CA LEU A 69 -11.59 3.97 8.44
C LEU A 69 -12.61 5.14 8.40
N GLU A 70 -12.39 6.14 7.56
CA GLU A 70 -13.27 7.32 7.42
C GLU A 70 -14.49 7.03 6.54
N THR A 71 -14.30 6.32 5.43
CA THR A 71 -15.38 6.04 4.46
C THR A 71 -16.07 4.70 4.70
N ARG A 72 -15.50 3.85 5.56
CA ARG A 72 -15.93 2.47 5.81
C ARG A 72 -16.00 1.63 4.52
N GLY A 73 -15.12 1.92 3.56
CA GLY A 73 -15.08 1.26 2.26
C GLY A 73 -13.66 1.08 1.70
N LEU A 74 -13.52 0.15 0.76
CA LEU A 74 -12.25 -0.18 0.12
C LEU A 74 -11.94 0.68 -1.12
N PHE A 75 -12.98 1.25 -1.74
CA PHE A 75 -12.91 1.80 -3.10
C PHE A 75 -11.81 2.86 -3.25
N TRP A 76 -11.77 3.87 -2.37
CA TRP A 76 -10.79 4.96 -2.48
C TRP A 76 -9.37 4.52 -2.21
N ALA A 77 -9.17 3.64 -1.22
CA ALA A 77 -7.86 3.05 -0.94
C ALA A 77 -7.34 2.28 -2.17
N TRP A 78 -8.17 1.37 -2.70
CA TRP A 78 -7.82 0.58 -3.88
C TRP A 78 -7.60 1.44 -5.12
N PHE A 79 -8.46 2.42 -5.38
CA PHE A 79 -8.40 3.24 -6.58
C PHE A 79 -7.13 4.10 -6.62
N ILE A 80 -6.75 4.71 -5.48
CA ILE A 80 -5.53 5.52 -5.39
C ILE A 80 -4.30 4.63 -5.51
N HIS A 81 -4.27 3.50 -4.81
CA HIS A 81 -3.16 2.55 -4.90
C HIS A 81 -3.00 1.98 -6.31
N PHE A 82 -4.10 1.63 -6.98
CA PHE A 82 -4.07 1.17 -8.36
C PHE A 82 -3.36 2.14 -9.29
N TRP A 83 -3.66 3.45 -9.21
CA TRP A 83 -3.01 4.45 -10.07
C TRP A 83 -1.54 4.67 -9.72
N GLN A 84 -1.18 4.55 -8.44
CA GLN A 84 0.22 4.54 -8.02
C GLN A 84 0.96 3.32 -8.61
N ASP A 85 0.37 2.13 -8.55
CA ASP A 85 0.94 0.90 -9.12
C ASP A 85 1.08 1.00 -10.64
N VAL A 86 0.11 1.62 -11.33
CA VAL A 86 0.24 1.91 -12.77
C VAL A 86 1.50 2.74 -13.04
N ALA A 87 1.72 3.82 -12.28
CA ALA A 87 2.91 4.65 -12.46
C ALA A 87 4.20 3.86 -12.16
N ILE A 88 4.26 3.15 -11.03
CA ILE A 88 5.43 2.35 -10.65
C ILE A 88 5.74 1.30 -11.71
N PHE A 89 4.74 0.56 -12.17
CA PHE A 89 4.94 -0.51 -13.15
C PHE A 89 5.35 0.04 -14.52
N ILE A 90 4.89 1.24 -14.90
CA ILE A 90 5.39 1.93 -16.11
C ILE A 90 6.88 2.26 -15.95
N PHE A 91 7.29 2.85 -14.82
CA PHE A 91 8.71 3.19 -14.60
C PHE A 91 9.60 1.95 -14.55
N LEU A 92 9.16 0.87 -13.92
CA LEU A 92 9.87 -0.41 -13.91
C LEU A 92 9.97 -1.01 -15.32
N ALA A 93 8.88 -0.99 -16.09
CA ALA A 93 8.87 -1.51 -17.46
C ALA A 93 9.84 -0.71 -18.36
N ILE A 94 9.81 0.62 -18.29
CA ILE A 94 10.74 1.48 -19.04
C ILE A 94 12.19 1.23 -18.61
N GLY A 95 12.44 1.17 -17.29
CA GLY A 95 13.79 0.93 -16.75
C GLY A 95 14.35 -0.48 -17.04
N SER A 96 13.49 -1.44 -17.38
CA SER A 96 13.91 -2.79 -17.78
C SER A 96 14.41 -2.90 -19.22
N ILE A 97 14.22 -1.85 -20.03
CA ILE A 97 14.68 -1.83 -21.42
C ILE A 97 16.20 -1.61 -21.44
N THR A 98 16.95 -2.59 -21.93
CA THR A 98 18.39 -2.46 -22.15
C THR A 98 18.64 -1.81 -23.52
N PRO A 99 19.40 -0.71 -23.63
CA PRO A 99 19.70 -0.12 -24.94
C PRO A 99 20.55 -1.06 -25.79
N GLY A 100 20.04 -1.48 -26.95
CA GLY A 100 20.81 -2.22 -27.97
C GLY A 100 20.41 -3.67 -28.24
N GLY A 101 19.56 -4.27 -27.39
CA GLY A 101 19.22 -5.71 -27.48
C GLY A 101 20.24 -6.59 -26.77
#